data_AF-A0A9E2G4Y7-F1
#
_entry.id   AF-A0A9E2G4Y7-F1
#
_cell.length_a   1.000
_cell.length_b   1.000
_cell.length_c   1.000
_cell.angle_alpha   90.00
_cell.angle_beta   90.00
_cell.angle_gamma   90.00
#
_symmetry.space_group_name_H-M   'P 1'
#
loop_
_entity.id
_entity.type
_entity.pdbx_description
1 polymer ?
#
loop_
_entity_poly.entity_id
_entity_poly.type
_entity_poly.pdbx_seq_one_letter_code
_entity_poly.pdbx_strand_id
1 'polypeptide(L)'
;MEKSPVSDVIVVSDLHLGSGLQGSGTYSRHEEFFYDHEFAAFTRFLIMRGRERGLPQKLILNGDILDFLAIRELPDAGEAAETVLNLRRSERKFGMGSSETKAAWKTLKILKGHSVFFEALVDFLLAGHTIVWIRGNHDLEMHWPAVREEIVNFFITSVISKGVEPAAVVKRLEIHDWFYHEPGRLFIEHGNQYDPTNALEAPLVPLLPEGAYDTKERLLDYPVGSLFARFVYGPIRSIDPYRTHVISFAQYLSVSRGYNLLDFLRTLYFNFPFFLRAVRNSTNFGKDDLRDLHAAQKTKREAYAATHQMDPAAAKAVDELRSRPMGLSSYQIFSSMFRPFVRQVLKFSALALLSVLGWILLFSTVVTLLPDSIVGRASLMGVLAVLTVVGIFFALTKIGKSIDTYTDPLVPDTRVKAREAARLTGAPIVVMGHTHIAEIVHWPEGSTYVNSGTWVPVPGPWDQLQPRARQFTFVDISDDTAELSRWDTQLNRPVPPVILSDEGPATMDRVMGGDFFN
;
A
#
# COMPACT_ATOMS: atom_id res chain seq x y z
N MET A 1 -14.38 -23.43 -34.42
CA MET A 1 -13.35 -23.84 -33.42
C MET A 1 -14.01 -23.70 -32.06
N GLU A 2 -14.25 -24.81 -31.38
CA GLU A 2 -14.71 -24.82 -30.00
C GLU A 2 -13.60 -24.15 -29.16
N LYS A 3 -13.89 -23.01 -28.53
CA LYS A 3 -12.94 -22.34 -27.63
C LYS A 3 -12.62 -23.35 -26.53
N SER A 4 -11.35 -23.73 -26.35
CA SER A 4 -10.94 -24.53 -25.19
C SER A 4 -11.47 -23.84 -23.92
N PRO A 5 -12.01 -24.60 -22.94
CA PRO A 5 -12.53 -23.99 -21.73
C PRO A 5 -11.41 -23.20 -21.05
N VAL A 6 -11.65 -21.92 -20.84
CA VAL A 6 -10.68 -21.01 -20.26
C VAL A 6 -10.82 -21.11 -18.73
N SER A 7 -9.71 -21.32 -18.02
CA SER A 7 -9.74 -21.40 -16.55
C SER A 7 -10.27 -20.11 -15.94
N ASP A 8 -11.15 -20.23 -14.94
CA ASP A 8 -11.58 -19.07 -14.16
C ASP A 8 -10.39 -18.53 -13.36
N VAL A 9 -10.31 -17.20 -13.27
CA VAL A 9 -9.24 -16.49 -12.56
C VAL A 9 -9.85 -15.68 -11.43
N ILE A 10 -9.40 -15.94 -10.21
CA ILE A 10 -9.82 -15.23 -9.00
C ILE A 10 -8.65 -14.39 -8.53
N VAL A 11 -8.85 -13.11 -8.28
CA VAL A 11 -7.78 -12.18 -7.88
C VAL A 11 -8.08 -11.57 -6.51
N VAL A 12 -7.11 -11.67 -5.61
CA VAL A 12 -7.09 -10.97 -4.31
C VAL A 12 -5.77 -10.22 -4.17
N SER A 13 -5.75 -9.13 -3.41
CA SER A 13 -4.54 -8.32 -3.20
C SER A 13 -4.58 -7.64 -1.84
N ASP A 14 -3.44 -7.02 -1.47
CA ASP A 14 -3.34 -6.09 -0.33
C ASP A 14 -3.86 -6.73 0.96
N LEU A 15 -3.34 -7.92 1.28
CA LEU A 15 -3.66 -8.65 2.51
C LEU A 15 -2.76 -8.22 3.68
N HIS A 16 -1.52 -7.82 3.42
CA HIS A 16 -0.54 -7.32 4.41
C HIS A 16 -0.35 -8.23 5.64
N LEU A 17 -0.08 -9.52 5.41
CA LEU A 17 0.20 -10.49 6.48
C LEU A 17 1.48 -10.11 7.23
N GLY A 18 1.33 -9.78 8.51
CA GLY A 18 2.43 -9.51 9.44
C GLY A 18 2.91 -10.77 10.17
N SER A 19 3.25 -10.63 11.45
CA SER A 19 3.80 -11.74 12.24
C SER A 19 2.76 -12.79 12.64
N GLY A 20 1.48 -12.51 12.44
CA GLY A 20 0.35 -13.37 12.74
C GLY A 20 0.22 -13.70 14.22
N LEU A 21 -0.47 -14.81 14.50
CA LEU A 21 -0.72 -15.26 15.86
C LEU A 21 0.57 -15.80 16.48
N GLN A 22 1.06 -15.13 17.53
CA GLN A 22 2.28 -15.54 18.22
C GLN A 22 2.02 -16.71 19.17
N GLY A 23 3.09 -17.41 19.57
CA GLY A 23 3.00 -18.55 20.50
C GLY A 23 2.41 -18.20 21.89
N SER A 24 2.40 -16.92 22.26
CA SER A 24 1.72 -16.38 23.45
C SER A 24 0.19 -16.30 23.31
N GLY A 25 -0.36 -16.54 22.11
CA GLY A 25 -1.77 -16.32 21.78
C GLY A 25 -2.12 -14.85 21.52
N THR A 26 -1.13 -14.00 21.23
CA THR A 26 -1.31 -12.56 20.98
C THR A 26 -0.83 -12.18 19.59
N TYR A 27 -1.34 -11.09 19.05
CA TYR A 27 -0.85 -10.49 17.81
C TYR A 27 0.14 -9.36 18.08
N SER A 28 1.00 -9.08 17.09
CA SER A 28 1.80 -7.87 17.09
C SER A 28 0.90 -6.63 17.01
N ARG A 29 1.36 -5.52 17.61
CA ARG A 29 0.69 -4.21 17.45
C ARG A 29 0.75 -3.69 16.01
N HIS A 30 1.59 -4.30 15.18
CA HIS A 30 1.77 -4.00 13.77
C HIS A 30 1.04 -4.98 12.85
N GLU A 31 0.33 -5.98 13.39
CA GLU A 31 -0.47 -6.91 12.58
C GLU A 31 -1.70 -6.24 11.96
N GLU A 32 -1.91 -6.39 10.66
CA GLU A 32 -3.06 -5.83 9.94
C GLU A 32 -4.05 -6.90 9.50
N PHE A 33 -3.56 -8.12 9.30
CA PHE A 33 -4.35 -9.24 8.86
C PHE A 33 -4.73 -10.12 10.05
N PHE A 34 -6.03 -10.21 10.31
CA PHE A 34 -6.58 -11.04 11.40
C PHE A 34 -7.54 -12.12 10.89
N TYR A 35 -7.57 -12.36 9.57
CA TYR A 35 -8.70 -12.97 8.87
C TYR A 35 -8.35 -14.33 8.24
N ASP A 36 -7.41 -15.07 8.86
CA ASP A 36 -6.97 -16.37 8.38
C ASP A 36 -8.14 -17.35 8.16
N HIS A 37 -9.10 -17.36 9.10
CA HIS A 37 -10.24 -18.28 9.05
C HIS A 37 -11.27 -17.88 7.99
N GLU A 38 -11.51 -16.58 7.82
CA GLU A 38 -12.36 -16.00 6.78
C GLU A 38 -11.78 -16.30 5.39
N PHE A 39 -10.46 -16.14 5.22
CA PHE A 39 -9.76 -16.50 3.99
C PHE A 39 -9.80 -18.01 3.74
N ALA A 40 -9.61 -18.83 4.77
CA ALA A 40 -9.75 -20.28 4.64
C ALA A 40 -11.18 -20.69 4.23
N ALA A 41 -12.22 -19.99 4.72
CA ALA A 41 -13.60 -20.21 4.29
C ALA A 41 -13.82 -19.82 2.83
N PHE A 42 -13.28 -18.68 2.41
CA PHE A 42 -13.29 -18.25 1.01
C PHE A 42 -12.62 -19.29 0.09
N THR A 43 -11.44 -19.77 0.45
CA THR A 43 -10.73 -20.79 -0.34
C THR A 43 -11.49 -22.12 -0.41
N ARG A 44 -12.15 -22.54 0.67
CA ARG A 44 -13.06 -23.70 0.63
C ARG A 44 -14.22 -23.50 -0.33
N PHE A 45 -14.81 -22.31 -0.35
CA PHE A 45 -15.85 -21.97 -1.34
C PHE A 45 -15.31 -22.08 -2.77
N LEU A 46 -14.12 -21.55 -3.04
CA LEU A 46 -13.50 -21.67 -4.37
C LEU A 46 -13.29 -23.13 -4.76
N ILE A 47 -12.77 -23.98 -3.86
CA ILE A 47 -12.60 -25.42 -4.12
C ILE A 47 -13.93 -26.08 -4.50
N MET A 48 -15.01 -25.78 -3.77
CA MET A 48 -16.33 -26.34 -4.06
C MET A 48 -16.86 -25.87 -5.42
N ARG A 49 -16.74 -24.58 -5.73
CA ARG A 49 -17.09 -24.02 -7.04
C ARG A 49 -16.32 -24.68 -8.17
N GLY A 50 -15.02 -24.90 -8.01
CA GLY A 50 -14.18 -25.54 -9.03
C GLY A 50 -14.63 -26.98 -9.32
N ARG A 51 -15.07 -27.71 -8.28
CA ARG A 51 -15.66 -29.05 -8.44
C ARG A 51 -17.00 -29.00 -9.18
N GLU A 52 -17.86 -28.04 -8.86
CA GLU A 52 -19.16 -27.87 -9.51
C GLU A 52 -19.04 -27.51 -10.99
N ARG A 53 -18.09 -26.63 -11.34
CA ARG A 53 -17.80 -26.27 -12.74
C ARG A 53 -17.02 -27.34 -13.49
N GLY A 54 -16.35 -28.26 -12.78
CA GLY A 54 -15.51 -29.29 -13.38
C GLY A 54 -14.26 -28.75 -14.07
N LEU A 55 -13.82 -27.53 -13.73
CA LEU A 55 -12.69 -26.84 -14.34
C LEU A 55 -11.69 -26.37 -13.27
N PRO A 56 -10.37 -26.52 -13.49
CA PRO A 56 -9.36 -25.92 -12.63
C PRO A 56 -9.44 -24.39 -12.64
N GLN A 57 -9.23 -23.79 -11.47
CA GLN A 57 -9.21 -22.33 -11.29
C GLN A 57 -7.78 -21.85 -10.98
N LYS A 58 -7.54 -20.56 -11.21
CA LYS A 58 -6.34 -19.86 -10.78
C LYS A 58 -6.68 -18.85 -9.69
N LEU A 59 -6.02 -18.95 -8.53
CA LEU A 59 -6.05 -17.91 -7.51
C LEU A 59 -4.80 -17.06 -7.65
N ILE A 60 -4.98 -15.80 -8.03
CA ILE A 60 -3.91 -14.81 -8.17
C ILE A 60 -3.85 -13.98 -6.90
N LEU A 61 -2.72 -14.08 -6.20
CA LEU A 61 -2.36 -13.23 -5.08
C LEU A 61 -1.61 -12.01 -5.68
N ASN A 62 -2.32 -10.93 -5.97
CA ASN A 62 -1.85 -9.79 -6.77
C ASN A 62 -1.15 -8.71 -5.94
N GLY A 63 -0.09 -9.10 -5.25
CA GLY A 63 0.79 -8.20 -4.50
C GLY A 63 0.25 -7.73 -3.16
N ASP A 64 1.19 -7.26 -2.36
CA ASP A 64 1.06 -6.83 -0.97
C ASP A 64 0.37 -7.89 -0.11
N ILE A 65 0.82 -9.14 -0.28
CA ILE A 65 0.31 -10.29 0.48
C ILE A 65 1.02 -10.39 1.82
N LEU A 66 2.35 -10.25 1.84
CA LEU A 66 3.17 -10.19 3.05
C LEU A 66 3.50 -8.73 3.36
N ASP A 67 3.55 -8.38 4.65
CA ASP A 67 4.11 -7.11 5.10
C ASP A 67 5.35 -7.32 5.97
N PHE A 68 6.50 -7.35 5.31
CA PHE A 68 7.79 -7.46 5.99
C PHE A 68 8.15 -6.24 6.85
N LEU A 69 7.49 -5.10 6.66
CA LEU A 69 7.71 -3.88 7.44
C LEU A 69 6.93 -3.91 8.76
N ALA A 70 5.83 -4.67 8.82
CA ALA A 70 5.08 -4.95 10.04
C ALA A 70 5.87 -5.81 11.04
N ILE A 71 6.86 -6.59 10.58
CA ILE A 71 7.70 -7.41 11.46
C ILE A 71 8.67 -6.53 12.25
N ARG A 72 8.41 -6.40 13.56
CA ARG A 72 9.20 -5.59 14.52
C ARG A 72 9.91 -6.44 15.56
N GLU A 73 9.53 -7.70 15.65
CA GLU A 73 10.15 -8.71 16.46
C GLU A 73 11.63 -8.85 16.10
N LEU A 74 12.42 -9.09 17.13
CA LEU A 74 13.84 -9.41 16.99
C LEU A 74 14.03 -10.87 17.36
N PRO A 75 14.98 -11.57 16.74
CA PRO A 75 15.36 -12.91 17.17
C PRO A 75 15.81 -12.89 18.63
N ASP A 76 15.38 -13.89 19.39
CA ASP A 76 15.91 -14.13 20.74
C ASP A 76 17.40 -14.48 20.66
N ALA A 77 18.12 -14.41 21.79
CA ALA A 77 19.57 -14.59 21.81
C ALA A 77 20.05 -15.93 21.19
N GLY A 78 19.26 -17.01 21.33
CA GLY A 78 19.52 -18.29 20.68
C GLY A 78 19.33 -18.25 19.17
N GLU A 79 18.16 -17.77 18.72
CA GLU A 79 17.85 -17.63 17.28
C GLU A 79 18.86 -16.70 16.58
N ALA A 80 19.27 -15.62 17.22
CA ALA A 80 20.23 -14.65 16.68
C ALA A 80 21.63 -15.24 16.50
N ALA A 81 22.03 -16.17 17.37
CA ALA A 81 23.32 -16.87 17.28
C ALA A 81 23.31 -17.90 16.15
N GLU A 82 22.21 -18.63 15.98
CA GLU A 82 22.04 -19.62 14.89
C GLU A 82 21.99 -18.94 13.52
N THR A 83 21.35 -17.78 13.42
CA THR A 83 21.14 -17.05 12.16
C THR A 83 22.22 -16.00 11.84
N VAL A 84 23.21 -15.82 12.73
CA VAL A 84 24.33 -14.86 12.61
C VAL A 84 23.84 -13.46 12.18
N LEU A 85 22.85 -12.92 12.90
CA LEU A 85 22.24 -11.64 12.54
C LEU A 85 22.93 -10.46 13.24
N ASN A 86 23.58 -9.60 12.45
CA ASN A 86 24.13 -8.34 12.95
C ASN A 86 23.07 -7.22 12.88
N LEU A 87 22.56 -6.81 14.05
CA LEU A 87 21.49 -5.83 14.17
C LEU A 87 22.01 -4.42 14.47
N ARG A 88 21.78 -3.50 13.54
CA ARG A 88 22.05 -2.06 13.69
C ARG A 88 21.10 -1.42 14.71
N ARG A 89 21.48 -0.24 15.23
CA ARG A 89 20.64 0.55 16.16
C ARG A 89 19.26 0.88 15.57
N SER A 90 19.21 1.25 14.28
CA SER A 90 17.94 1.50 13.59
C SER A 90 17.10 0.23 13.51
N GLU A 91 17.71 -0.94 13.30
CA GLU A 91 17.00 -2.21 13.19
C GLU A 91 16.42 -2.67 14.52
N ARG A 92 17.13 -2.41 15.63
CA ARG A 92 16.59 -2.68 16.97
C ARG A 92 15.39 -1.80 17.32
N LYS A 93 15.28 -0.61 16.69
CA LYS A 93 14.20 0.35 16.96
C LYS A 93 13.03 0.22 15.99
N PHE A 94 13.30 -0.06 14.73
CA PHE A 94 12.35 -0.04 13.61
C PHE A 94 12.38 -1.36 12.83
N GLY A 95 12.58 -2.48 13.54
CA GLY A 95 12.69 -3.84 12.98
C GLY A 95 13.79 -4.04 11.93
N MET A 96 14.00 -5.30 11.55
CA MET A 96 15.10 -5.70 10.68
C MET A 96 15.01 -5.13 9.25
N GLY A 97 16.17 -4.96 8.60
CA GLY A 97 16.26 -4.51 7.21
C GLY A 97 15.81 -5.55 6.18
N SER A 98 16.18 -5.29 4.93
CA SER A 98 15.80 -6.06 3.73
C SER A 98 16.88 -7.03 3.26
N SER A 99 17.89 -7.36 4.08
CA SER A 99 18.90 -8.34 3.68
C SER A 99 18.28 -9.74 3.62
N GLU A 100 18.83 -10.60 2.76
CA GLU A 100 18.30 -11.94 2.52
C GLU A 100 18.09 -12.77 3.79
N THR A 101 19.11 -12.87 4.66
CA THR A 101 19.01 -13.63 5.92
C THR A 101 17.94 -13.10 6.88
N LYS A 102 17.81 -11.77 6.97
CA LYS A 102 16.79 -11.12 7.80
C LYS A 102 15.39 -11.32 7.20
N ALA A 103 15.28 -11.24 5.88
CA ALA A 103 14.04 -11.46 5.15
C ALA A 103 13.55 -12.91 5.27
N ALA A 104 14.43 -13.90 5.14
CA ALA A 104 14.10 -15.32 5.33
C ALA A 104 13.58 -15.58 6.76
N TRP A 105 14.25 -15.04 7.78
CA TRP A 105 13.76 -15.14 9.16
C TRP A 105 12.37 -14.50 9.35
N LYS A 106 12.14 -13.32 8.77
CA LYS A 106 10.82 -12.66 8.81
C LYS A 106 9.75 -13.53 8.14
N THR A 107 10.09 -14.14 7.01
CA THR A 107 9.20 -15.06 6.25
C THR A 107 8.75 -16.23 7.11
N LEU A 108 9.68 -16.88 7.83
CA LEU A 108 9.37 -17.98 8.73
C LEU A 108 8.41 -17.57 9.86
N LYS A 109 8.54 -16.35 10.39
CA LYS A 109 7.59 -15.83 11.39
C LYS A 109 6.20 -15.64 10.79
N ILE A 110 6.10 -15.05 9.60
CA ILE A 110 4.82 -14.84 8.90
C ILE A 110 4.15 -16.19 8.60
N LEU A 111 4.87 -17.14 8.01
CA LEU A 111 4.36 -18.48 7.69
C LEU A 111 3.82 -19.22 8.92
N LYS A 112 4.56 -19.13 10.04
CA LYS A 112 4.14 -19.73 11.31
C LYS A 112 2.91 -19.05 11.90
N GLY A 113 2.92 -17.71 11.94
CA GLY A 113 1.85 -16.91 12.53
C GLY A 113 0.53 -17.00 11.77
N HIS A 114 0.60 -17.24 10.47
CA HIS A 114 -0.55 -17.37 9.57
C HIS A 114 -0.73 -18.78 8.99
N SER A 115 -0.38 -19.80 9.77
CA SER A 115 -0.46 -21.20 9.32
C SER A 115 -1.82 -21.58 8.73
N VAL A 116 -2.93 -21.08 9.29
CA VAL A 116 -4.29 -21.35 8.79
C VAL A 116 -4.50 -20.79 7.37
N PHE A 117 -3.99 -19.58 7.11
CA PHE A 117 -4.04 -18.97 5.77
C PHE A 117 -3.25 -19.81 4.75
N PHE A 118 -2.01 -20.17 5.06
CA PHE A 118 -1.16 -20.92 4.13
C PHE A 118 -1.61 -22.37 3.94
N GLU A 119 -2.13 -23.02 4.99
CA GLU A 119 -2.74 -24.34 4.87
C GLU A 119 -3.98 -24.33 3.95
N ALA A 120 -4.77 -23.25 3.96
CA ALA A 120 -5.88 -23.12 3.01
C ALA A 120 -5.39 -23.03 1.56
N LEU A 121 -4.26 -22.34 1.31
CA LEU A 121 -3.63 -22.32 -0.01
C LEU A 121 -3.10 -23.70 -0.41
N VAL A 122 -2.52 -24.46 0.52
CA VAL A 122 -2.09 -25.86 0.28
C VAL A 122 -3.30 -26.72 -0.11
N ASP A 123 -4.41 -26.60 0.61
CA ASP A 123 -5.66 -27.32 0.29
C ASP A 123 -6.20 -26.96 -1.10
N PHE A 124 -6.07 -25.70 -1.52
CA PHE A 124 -6.45 -25.25 -2.86
C PHE A 124 -5.60 -25.92 -3.96
N LEU A 125 -4.27 -25.98 -3.76
CA LEU A 125 -3.38 -26.69 -4.69
C LEU A 125 -3.67 -28.19 -4.73
N LEU A 126 -3.94 -28.81 -3.58
CA LEU A 126 -4.29 -30.22 -3.47
C LEU A 126 -5.62 -30.55 -4.17
N ALA A 127 -6.56 -29.60 -4.22
CA ALA A 127 -7.78 -29.72 -5.00
C ALA A 127 -7.56 -29.66 -6.54
N GLY A 128 -6.32 -29.50 -6.99
CA GLY A 128 -5.95 -29.50 -8.41
C GLY A 128 -5.98 -28.10 -9.05
N HIS A 129 -6.05 -27.04 -8.25
CA HIS A 129 -6.02 -25.65 -8.72
C HIS A 129 -4.60 -25.09 -8.73
N THR A 130 -4.45 -23.87 -9.27
CA THR A 130 -3.17 -23.17 -9.42
C THR A 130 -3.16 -21.87 -8.63
N ILE A 131 -2.02 -21.56 -8.00
CA ILE A 131 -1.79 -20.27 -7.34
C ILE A 131 -0.73 -19.52 -8.14
N VAL A 132 -1.03 -18.27 -8.45
CA VAL A 132 -0.05 -17.33 -9.02
C VAL A 132 0.15 -16.21 -8.01
N TRP A 133 1.37 -16.03 -7.52
CA TRP A 133 1.70 -15.00 -6.54
C TRP A 133 2.52 -13.91 -7.21
N ILE A 134 1.91 -12.76 -7.45
CA ILE A 134 2.57 -11.58 -8.00
C ILE A 134 3.08 -10.73 -6.86
N ARG A 135 4.33 -10.29 -6.94
CA ARG A 135 4.98 -9.46 -5.92
C ARG A 135 4.49 -8.00 -5.97
N GLY A 136 4.10 -7.45 -4.81
CA GLY A 136 3.85 -6.02 -4.60
C GLY A 136 5.05 -5.25 -4.02
N ASN A 137 4.85 -4.01 -3.58
CA ASN A 137 5.89 -3.21 -2.91
C ASN A 137 6.18 -3.65 -1.48
N HIS A 138 5.21 -4.25 -0.78
CA HIS A 138 5.42 -4.83 0.56
C HIS A 138 6.01 -6.25 0.49
N ASP A 139 5.82 -6.97 -0.62
CA ASP A 139 6.41 -8.29 -0.86
C ASP A 139 7.87 -8.25 -1.38
N LEU A 140 8.53 -7.08 -1.34
CA LEU A 140 9.78 -6.85 -2.09
C LEU A 140 10.85 -7.90 -1.80
N GLU A 141 10.91 -8.36 -0.56
CA GLU A 141 11.77 -9.43 -0.05
C GLU A 141 11.66 -10.77 -0.78
N MET A 142 10.54 -11.04 -1.45
CA MET A 142 10.40 -12.20 -2.34
C MET A 142 11.36 -12.15 -3.53
N HIS A 143 12.11 -11.05 -3.73
CA HIS A 143 13.27 -11.02 -4.62
C HIS A 143 14.35 -12.03 -4.21
N TRP A 144 14.53 -12.27 -2.91
CA TRP A 144 15.59 -13.14 -2.41
C TRP A 144 15.27 -14.62 -2.63
N PRO A 145 16.22 -15.41 -3.17
CA PRO A 145 16.08 -16.85 -3.28
C PRO A 145 15.71 -17.52 -1.96
N ALA A 146 16.39 -17.19 -0.86
CA ALA A 146 16.11 -17.81 0.44
C ALA A 146 14.67 -17.57 0.91
N VAL A 147 14.09 -16.39 0.62
CA VAL A 147 12.69 -16.10 0.96
C VAL A 147 11.73 -16.99 0.18
N ARG A 148 11.96 -17.18 -1.13
CA ARG A 148 11.15 -18.09 -1.95
C ARG A 148 11.30 -19.53 -1.50
N GLU A 149 12.50 -19.94 -1.14
CA GLU A 149 12.78 -21.28 -0.62
C GLU A 149 12.00 -21.54 0.68
N GLU A 150 11.96 -20.60 1.63
CA GLU A 150 11.17 -20.78 2.86
C GLU A 150 9.66 -20.92 2.58
N ILE A 151 9.13 -20.11 1.65
CA ILE A 151 7.72 -20.23 1.23
C ILE A 151 7.49 -21.61 0.61
N VAL A 152 8.30 -22.00 -0.38
CA VAL A 152 8.15 -23.29 -1.07
C VAL A 152 8.32 -24.47 -0.11
N ASN A 153 9.26 -24.41 0.83
CA ASN A 153 9.49 -25.43 1.84
C ASN A 153 8.29 -25.62 2.77
N PHE A 154 7.59 -24.53 3.13
CA PHE A 154 6.34 -24.63 3.87
C PHE A 154 5.30 -25.44 3.10
N PHE A 155 5.09 -25.14 1.81
CA PHE A 155 4.14 -25.87 0.96
C PHE A 155 4.54 -27.34 0.79
N ILE A 156 5.82 -27.63 0.51
CA ILE A 156 6.34 -29.00 0.40
C ILE A 156 6.06 -29.79 1.68
N THR A 157 6.43 -29.22 2.83
CA THR A 157 6.28 -29.88 4.14
C THR A 157 4.81 -30.16 4.44
N SER A 158 3.94 -29.19 4.15
CA SER A 158 2.49 -29.31 4.38
C SER A 158 1.83 -30.32 3.43
N VAL A 159 2.30 -30.44 2.20
CA VAL A 159 1.82 -31.47 1.26
C VAL A 159 2.27 -32.87 1.69
N ILE A 160 3.54 -33.03 2.10
CA ILE A 160 4.07 -34.30 2.62
C ILE A 160 3.30 -34.73 3.87
N SER A 161 3.00 -33.80 4.79
CA SER A 161 2.27 -34.13 6.03
C SER A 161 0.85 -34.64 5.76
N LYS A 162 0.26 -34.29 4.61
CA LYS A 162 -1.03 -34.78 4.12
C LYS A 162 -0.92 -36.07 3.29
N GLY A 163 0.28 -36.67 3.20
CA GLY A 163 0.51 -37.97 2.56
C GLY A 163 0.52 -37.94 1.03
N VAL A 164 0.77 -36.77 0.43
CA VAL A 164 0.79 -36.58 -1.03
C VAL A 164 2.21 -36.27 -1.51
N GLU A 165 2.54 -36.71 -2.73
CA GLU A 165 3.81 -36.37 -3.39
C GLU A 165 3.84 -34.87 -3.72
N PRO A 166 4.84 -34.11 -3.23
CA PRO A 166 4.82 -32.65 -3.32
C PRO A 166 5.15 -32.08 -4.70
N ALA A 167 6.00 -32.73 -5.51
CA ALA A 167 6.50 -32.15 -6.75
C ALA A 167 5.37 -31.80 -7.73
N ALA A 168 4.41 -32.69 -7.91
CA ALA A 168 3.27 -32.43 -8.81
C ALA A 168 2.34 -31.32 -8.29
N VAL A 169 2.24 -31.14 -6.97
CA VAL A 169 1.37 -30.15 -6.33
C VAL A 169 2.02 -28.76 -6.34
N VAL A 170 3.26 -28.69 -5.87
CA VAL A 170 4.02 -27.45 -5.72
C VAL A 170 4.38 -26.83 -7.08
N LYS A 171 4.44 -27.63 -8.16
CA LYS A 171 4.58 -27.10 -9.52
C LYS A 171 3.44 -26.14 -9.93
N ARG A 172 2.27 -26.20 -9.28
CA ARG A 172 1.14 -25.28 -9.51
C ARG A 172 1.20 -24.02 -8.63
N LEU A 173 2.26 -23.83 -7.84
CA LEU A 173 2.57 -22.58 -7.17
C LEU A 173 3.57 -21.79 -8.01
N GLU A 174 3.09 -20.73 -8.65
CA GLU A 174 3.90 -19.86 -9.52
C GLU A 174 4.17 -18.54 -8.81
N ILE A 175 5.45 -18.17 -8.65
CA ILE A 175 5.85 -16.89 -8.05
C ILE A 175 6.34 -15.95 -9.16
N HIS A 176 5.65 -14.82 -9.30
CA HIS A 176 5.83 -13.83 -10.35
C HIS A 176 6.47 -12.56 -9.81
N ASP A 177 7.53 -12.11 -10.50
CA ASP A 177 8.25 -10.90 -10.13
C ASP A 177 7.51 -9.60 -10.50
N TRP A 178 6.56 -9.64 -11.45
CA TRP A 178 5.94 -8.42 -11.96
C TRP A 178 4.47 -8.56 -12.39
N PHE A 179 4.13 -9.37 -13.39
CA PHE A 179 2.77 -9.43 -13.92
C PHE A 179 2.35 -10.87 -14.26
N TYR A 180 1.04 -11.05 -14.35
CA TYR A 180 0.42 -12.20 -14.99
C TYR A 180 -0.32 -11.75 -16.25
N HIS A 181 -0.13 -12.46 -17.36
CA HIS A 181 -0.67 -12.08 -18.66
C HIS A 181 -1.22 -13.30 -19.40
N GLU A 182 -2.45 -13.17 -19.90
CA GLU A 182 -3.05 -14.09 -20.86
C GLU A 182 -3.32 -13.30 -22.16
N PRO A 183 -2.55 -13.53 -23.24
CA PRO A 183 -2.67 -12.77 -24.47
C PRO A 183 -4.11 -12.70 -25.01
N GLY A 184 -4.59 -11.48 -25.25
CA GLY A 184 -5.95 -11.22 -25.74
C GLY A 184 -7.07 -11.42 -24.72
N ARG A 185 -6.74 -11.63 -23.44
CA ARG A 185 -7.73 -11.85 -22.37
C ARG A 185 -7.45 -11.02 -21.12
N LEU A 186 -6.27 -11.16 -20.51
CA LEU A 186 -6.00 -10.63 -19.17
C LEU A 186 -4.61 -10.02 -19.05
N PHE A 187 -4.52 -8.89 -18.36
CA PHE A 187 -3.27 -8.35 -17.84
C PHE A 187 -3.45 -7.96 -16.37
N ILE A 188 -2.62 -8.52 -15.50
CA ILE A 188 -2.75 -8.38 -14.05
C ILE A 188 -1.38 -8.00 -13.49
N GLU A 189 -1.31 -6.87 -12.79
CA GLU A 189 -0.15 -6.46 -12.03
C GLU A 189 -0.60 -5.78 -10.74
N HIS A 190 0.28 -5.65 -9.76
CA HIS A 190 -0.12 -5.05 -8.49
C HIS A 190 -0.49 -3.56 -8.62
N GLY A 191 0.28 -2.80 -9.42
CA GLY A 191 0.01 -1.39 -9.76
C GLY A 191 0.87 -0.35 -9.03
N ASN A 192 1.74 -0.75 -8.10
CA ASN A 192 2.59 0.18 -7.31
C ASN A 192 3.56 1.03 -8.15
N GLN A 193 3.86 0.58 -9.36
CA GLN A 193 4.69 1.32 -10.30
C GLN A 193 4.02 2.60 -10.82
N TYR A 194 2.71 2.72 -10.68
CA TYR A 194 1.93 3.92 -11.03
C TYR A 194 1.73 4.88 -9.86
N ASP A 195 2.22 4.53 -8.67
CA ASP A 195 2.32 5.44 -7.54
C ASP A 195 3.77 5.98 -7.45
N PRO A 196 4.01 7.31 -7.60
CA PRO A 196 5.35 7.88 -7.50
C PRO A 196 6.05 7.64 -6.15
N THR A 197 5.29 7.35 -5.09
CA THR A 197 5.80 7.10 -3.73
C THR A 197 6.19 5.64 -3.52
N ASN A 198 5.60 4.72 -4.29
CA ASN A 198 5.78 3.26 -4.21
C ASN A 198 6.44 2.64 -5.46
N ALA A 199 6.69 3.44 -6.49
CA ALA A 199 7.40 3.04 -7.71
C ALA A 199 8.90 2.83 -7.48
N LEU A 200 9.43 1.81 -8.16
CA LEU A 200 10.82 1.38 -8.02
C LEU A 200 11.65 1.82 -9.24
N GLU A 201 12.93 2.09 -9.01
CA GLU A 201 13.86 2.44 -10.08
C GLU A 201 14.08 1.26 -11.04
N ALA A 202 14.18 0.04 -10.49
CA ALA A 202 14.34 -1.20 -11.23
C ALA A 202 13.49 -2.30 -10.57
N PRO A 203 12.19 -2.42 -10.91
CA PRO A 203 11.30 -3.32 -10.19
C PRO A 203 11.75 -4.79 -10.23
N LEU A 204 12.32 -5.29 -11.33
CA LEU A 204 12.78 -6.68 -11.45
C LEU A 204 14.16 -6.92 -10.82
N VAL A 205 14.91 -5.85 -10.53
CA VAL A 205 16.20 -5.90 -9.84
C VAL A 205 16.24 -4.80 -8.77
N PRO A 206 15.40 -4.90 -7.72
CA PRO A 206 15.17 -3.82 -6.76
C PRO A 206 16.31 -3.75 -5.73
N LEU A 207 17.55 -3.65 -6.18
CA LEU A 207 18.74 -3.71 -5.34
C LEU A 207 19.39 -2.34 -5.20
N LEU A 208 19.78 -2.00 -3.98
CA LEU A 208 20.67 -0.87 -3.74
C LEU A 208 22.10 -1.19 -4.22
N PRO A 209 22.96 -0.18 -4.43
CA PRO A 209 24.38 -0.38 -4.70
C PRO A 209 25.06 -1.17 -3.58
N GLU A 210 26.16 -1.84 -3.89
CA GLU A 210 26.98 -2.48 -2.86
C GLU A 210 27.56 -1.42 -1.91
N GLY A 211 27.64 -1.75 -0.61
CA GLY A 211 28.09 -0.79 0.40
C GLY A 211 27.04 0.25 0.83
N ALA A 212 25.82 0.23 0.25
CA ALA A 212 24.74 1.11 0.68
C ALA A 212 24.51 1.01 2.19
N TYR A 213 24.25 2.14 2.85
CA TYR A 213 24.13 2.23 4.32
C TYR A 213 25.38 1.81 5.11
N ASP A 214 26.57 1.90 4.49
CA ASP A 214 27.85 1.53 5.11
C ASP A 214 27.85 0.08 5.61
N THR A 215 27.15 -0.82 4.90
CA THR A 215 27.06 -2.24 5.23
C THR A 215 27.52 -3.14 4.08
N LYS A 216 28.01 -4.33 4.45
CA LYS A 216 28.36 -5.39 3.50
C LYS A 216 27.14 -6.22 3.08
N GLU A 217 26.00 -6.05 3.74
CA GLU A 217 24.76 -6.72 3.36
C GLU A 217 24.25 -6.17 2.03
N ARG A 218 23.78 -7.05 1.13
CA ARG A 218 22.96 -6.62 -0.01
C ARG A 218 21.57 -6.26 0.52
N LEU A 219 21.06 -5.12 0.06
CA LEU A 219 19.80 -4.53 0.55
C LEU A 219 18.90 -4.19 -0.63
N LEU A 220 17.60 -4.30 -0.40
CA LEU A 220 16.58 -3.91 -1.38
C LEU A 220 16.35 -2.39 -1.37
N ASP A 221 16.06 -1.84 -2.55
CA ASP A 221 15.62 -0.45 -2.74
C ASP A 221 14.15 -0.33 -2.35
N TYR A 222 13.89 -0.11 -1.06
CA TYR A 222 12.53 0.21 -0.63
C TYR A 222 12.09 1.56 -1.17
N PRO A 223 10.86 1.67 -1.68
CA PRO A 223 10.34 2.94 -2.14
C PRO A 223 10.09 3.90 -0.96
N VAL A 224 9.91 5.18 -1.27
CA VAL A 224 9.75 6.24 -0.25
C VAL A 224 8.58 5.95 0.69
N GLY A 225 7.47 5.42 0.15
CA GLY A 225 6.30 4.99 0.90
C GLY A 225 6.66 3.96 1.98
N SER A 226 7.36 2.89 1.60
CA SER A 226 7.84 1.86 2.54
C SER A 226 8.83 2.39 3.58
N LEU A 227 9.73 3.32 3.21
CA LEU A 227 10.61 3.97 4.18
C LEU A 227 9.81 4.83 5.18
N PHE A 228 8.78 5.53 4.71
CA PHE A 228 7.87 6.30 5.56
C PHE A 228 7.09 5.39 6.49
N ALA A 229 6.56 4.28 5.96
CA ALA A 229 5.87 3.25 6.72
C ALA A 229 6.75 2.74 7.87
N ARG A 230 8.01 2.41 7.57
CA ARG A 230 8.96 1.87 8.55
C ARG A 230 9.37 2.87 9.63
N PHE A 231 9.74 4.10 9.24
CA PHE A 231 10.38 5.05 10.15
C PHE A 231 9.42 6.04 10.81
N VAL A 232 8.24 6.30 10.23
CA VAL A 232 7.31 7.32 10.72
C VAL A 232 5.99 6.69 11.17
N TYR A 233 5.33 5.95 10.28
CA TYR A 233 4.00 5.37 10.56
C TYR A 233 4.05 4.26 11.61
N GLY A 234 4.92 3.26 11.44
CA GLY A 234 5.04 2.12 12.35
C GLY A 234 5.20 2.51 13.83
N PRO A 235 6.06 3.47 14.19
CA PRO A 235 6.16 3.98 15.57
C PRO A 235 4.88 4.60 16.14
N ILE A 236 4.08 5.28 15.32
CA ILE A 236 2.80 5.88 15.76
C ILE A 236 1.77 4.78 15.99
N ARG A 237 1.75 3.79 15.10
CA ARG A 237 0.91 2.61 15.26
C ARG A 237 1.26 1.80 16.51
N SER A 238 2.53 1.78 16.91
CA SER A 238 2.92 1.21 18.20
C SER A 238 2.22 1.91 19.37
N ILE A 239 1.92 3.21 19.26
CA ILE A 239 1.23 3.99 20.29
C ILE A 239 -0.27 3.67 20.25
N ASP A 240 -0.87 3.64 19.06
CA ASP A 240 -2.30 3.42 18.85
C ASP A 240 -2.54 2.35 17.75
N PRO A 241 -2.59 1.06 18.12
CA PRO A 241 -2.69 -0.06 17.18
C PRO A 241 -4.11 -0.27 16.66
N TYR A 242 -5.09 0.46 17.21
CA TYR A 242 -6.50 0.31 16.85
C TYR A 242 -6.90 1.17 15.65
N ARG A 243 -6.00 2.06 15.19
CA ARG A 243 -6.24 2.81 13.96
C ARG A 243 -5.97 1.98 12.72
N THR A 244 -6.84 2.20 11.75
CA THR A 244 -6.87 1.58 10.44
C THR A 244 -5.66 1.96 9.59
N HIS A 245 -5.38 1.13 8.57
CA HIS A 245 -4.24 1.26 7.67
C HIS A 245 -4.18 2.66 7.02
N VAL A 246 -2.99 3.27 7.01
CA VAL A 246 -2.76 4.59 6.42
C VAL A 246 -1.92 4.41 5.15
N ILE A 247 -2.55 4.65 4.01
CA ILE A 247 -1.98 4.38 2.68
C ILE A 247 -1.17 5.58 2.19
N SER A 248 -1.57 6.80 2.54
CA SER A 248 -0.92 8.03 2.06
C SER A 248 -0.52 9.01 3.16
N PHE A 249 0.45 9.87 2.83
CA PHE A 249 0.91 10.92 3.74
C PHE A 249 -0.21 11.90 4.13
N ALA A 250 -1.18 12.15 3.24
CA ALA A 250 -2.32 13.01 3.53
C ALA A 250 -3.28 12.35 4.54
N GLN A 251 -3.57 11.06 4.38
CA GLN A 251 -4.31 10.27 5.36
C GLN A 251 -3.58 10.25 6.71
N TYR A 252 -2.25 10.15 6.70
CA TYR A 252 -1.42 10.25 7.91
C TYR A 252 -1.62 11.58 8.65
N LEU A 253 -1.59 12.72 7.93
CA LEU A 253 -1.86 14.03 8.53
C LEU A 253 -3.31 14.15 9.04
N SER A 254 -4.27 13.55 8.35
CA SER A 254 -5.66 13.52 8.79
C SER A 254 -5.80 12.76 10.11
N VAL A 255 -5.20 11.57 10.18
CA VAL A 255 -5.18 10.69 11.36
C VAL A 255 -4.45 11.35 12.53
N SER A 256 -3.35 12.06 12.28
CA SER A 256 -2.56 12.73 13.32
C SER A 256 -3.32 13.84 14.06
N ARG A 257 -4.37 14.43 13.46
CA ARG A 257 -5.25 15.40 14.13
C ARG A 257 -5.96 14.83 15.36
N GLY A 258 -6.17 13.51 15.38
CA GLY A 258 -6.79 12.84 16.51
C GLY A 258 -5.81 12.46 17.63
N TYR A 259 -4.53 12.79 17.51
CA TYR A 259 -3.52 12.53 18.55
C TYR A 259 -3.23 13.78 19.38
N ASN A 260 -2.65 13.57 20.56
CA ASN A 260 -1.99 14.65 21.28
C ASN A 260 -0.89 15.24 20.38
N LEU A 261 -1.03 16.53 20.07
CA LEU A 261 -0.08 17.27 19.23
C LEU A 261 1.36 17.10 19.73
N LEU A 262 1.59 17.01 21.04
CA LEU A 262 2.91 16.80 21.62
C LEU A 262 3.48 15.42 21.32
N ASP A 263 2.68 14.36 21.38
CA ASP A 263 3.13 13.00 21.06
C ASP A 263 3.43 12.86 19.56
N PHE A 264 2.61 13.50 18.72
CA PHE A 264 2.87 13.60 17.29
C PHE A 264 4.17 14.33 16.99
N LEU A 265 4.37 15.53 17.54
CA LEU A 265 5.60 16.31 17.36
C LEU A 265 6.83 15.59 17.92
N ARG A 266 6.69 14.92 19.07
CA ARG A 266 7.73 14.08 19.66
C ARG A 266 8.11 12.93 18.74
N THR A 267 7.12 12.26 18.16
CA THR A 267 7.34 11.13 17.25
C THR A 267 8.06 11.58 15.98
N LEU A 268 7.64 12.71 15.40
CA LEU A 268 8.37 13.33 14.29
C LEU A 268 9.80 13.67 14.69
N TYR A 269 10.00 14.38 15.80
CA TYR A 269 11.34 14.80 16.25
C TYR A 269 12.31 13.62 16.43
N PHE A 270 11.87 12.53 17.06
CA PHE A 270 12.76 11.40 17.36
C PHE A 270 12.94 10.38 16.22
N ASN A 271 12.03 10.33 15.26
CA ASN A 271 12.03 9.30 14.22
C ASN A 271 12.28 9.84 12.81
N PHE A 272 11.84 11.06 12.53
CA PHE A 272 12.03 11.69 11.22
C PHE A 272 13.50 11.84 10.79
N PRO A 273 14.49 12.06 11.68
CA PRO A 273 15.90 12.04 11.28
C PRO A 273 16.34 10.68 10.71
N PHE A 274 15.79 9.56 11.19
CA PHE A 274 16.06 8.23 10.62
C PHE A 274 15.44 8.09 9.24
N PHE A 275 14.20 8.56 9.07
CA PHE A 275 13.54 8.60 7.77
C PHE A 275 14.33 9.43 6.75
N LEU A 276 14.71 10.67 7.09
CA LEU A 276 15.49 11.53 6.20
C LEU A 276 16.86 10.92 5.86
N ARG A 277 17.53 10.29 6.83
CA ARG A 277 18.78 9.56 6.58
C ARG A 277 18.55 8.38 5.65
N ALA A 278 17.47 7.63 5.83
CA ALA A 278 17.13 6.51 4.96
C ALA A 278 16.81 6.98 3.54
N VAL A 279 15.96 7.99 3.38
CA VAL A 279 15.66 8.59 2.07
C VAL A 279 16.93 9.11 1.39
N ARG A 280 17.81 9.80 2.12
CA ARG A 280 19.09 10.29 1.58
C ARG A 280 20.05 9.16 1.20
N ASN A 281 20.04 8.07 1.95
CA ASN A 281 20.92 6.93 1.72
C ASN A 281 20.36 5.94 0.69
N SER A 282 19.04 5.94 0.44
CA SER A 282 18.38 5.12 -0.59
C SER A 282 18.70 5.55 -2.03
N THR A 283 19.68 6.45 -2.23
CA THR A 283 19.77 7.22 -3.47
C THR A 283 21.17 7.63 -3.91
N ASN A 284 22.25 7.14 -3.31
CA ASN A 284 23.59 7.41 -3.82
C ASN A 284 23.99 6.33 -4.84
N PHE A 285 23.21 6.16 -5.90
CA PHE A 285 23.71 5.44 -7.07
C PHE A 285 24.75 6.31 -7.76
N GLY A 286 25.96 5.80 -7.89
CA GLY A 286 26.91 6.33 -8.85
C GLY A 286 26.35 6.24 -10.27
N LYS A 287 26.92 7.00 -11.21
CA LYS A 287 26.52 6.90 -12.62
C LYS A 287 26.70 5.49 -13.17
N ASP A 288 27.76 4.81 -12.76
CA ASP A 288 28.03 3.42 -13.15
C ASP A 288 27.02 2.46 -12.50
N ASP A 289 26.70 2.64 -11.21
CA ASP A 289 25.68 1.83 -10.53
C ASP A 289 24.31 1.91 -11.22
N LEU A 290 23.88 3.12 -11.61
CA LEU A 290 22.62 3.31 -12.36
C LEU A 290 22.67 2.62 -13.72
N ARG A 291 23.77 2.77 -14.45
CA ARG A 291 23.93 2.16 -15.78
C ARG A 291 23.84 0.63 -15.67
N ASP A 292 24.53 0.06 -14.69
CA ASP A 292 24.59 -1.39 -14.49
C ASP A 292 23.24 -1.93 -14.00
N LEU A 293 22.56 -1.20 -13.10
CA LEU A 293 21.20 -1.50 -12.65
C LEU A 293 20.19 -1.48 -13.82
N HIS A 294 20.24 -0.45 -14.67
CA HIS A 294 19.34 -0.32 -15.82
C HIS A 294 19.61 -1.41 -16.87
N ALA A 295 20.87 -1.78 -17.08
CA ALA A 295 21.22 -2.91 -17.94
C ALA A 295 20.69 -4.25 -17.38
N ALA A 296 20.79 -4.45 -16.07
CA ALA A 296 20.24 -5.63 -15.40
C ALA A 296 18.70 -5.67 -15.48
N GLN A 297 18.02 -4.55 -15.19
CA GLN A 297 16.56 -4.39 -15.33
C GLN A 297 16.11 -4.70 -16.75
N LYS A 298 16.77 -4.15 -17.76
CA LYS A 298 16.47 -4.43 -19.17
C LYS A 298 16.58 -5.92 -19.48
N THR A 299 17.69 -6.54 -19.09
CA THR A 299 17.96 -7.97 -19.34
C THR A 299 16.90 -8.85 -18.65
N LYS A 300 16.57 -8.55 -17.40
CA LYS A 300 15.54 -9.26 -16.64
C LYS A 300 14.15 -9.07 -17.22
N ARG A 301 13.81 -7.87 -17.69
CA ARG A 301 12.53 -7.58 -18.34
C ARG A 301 12.36 -8.38 -19.62
N GLU A 302 13.38 -8.42 -20.48
CA GLU A 302 13.34 -9.19 -21.73
C GLU A 302 13.19 -10.69 -21.46
N ALA A 303 13.92 -11.22 -20.47
CA ALA A 303 13.79 -12.62 -20.05
C ALA A 303 12.41 -12.93 -19.43
N TYR A 304 11.87 -12.02 -18.62
CA TYR A 304 10.55 -12.15 -18.01
C TYR A 304 9.45 -12.14 -19.07
N ALA A 305 9.49 -11.19 -20.00
CA ALA A 305 8.55 -11.09 -21.12
C ALA A 305 8.56 -12.37 -21.97
N ALA A 306 9.74 -12.90 -22.28
CA ALA A 306 9.88 -14.16 -23.02
C ALA A 306 9.27 -15.36 -22.27
N THR A 307 9.48 -15.43 -20.95
CA THR A 307 8.97 -16.52 -20.11
C THR A 307 7.44 -16.47 -19.97
N HIS A 308 6.87 -15.27 -19.92
CA HIS A 308 5.43 -15.02 -19.71
C HIS A 308 4.69 -14.62 -21.00
N GLN A 309 5.25 -14.95 -22.17
CA GLN A 309 4.61 -14.80 -23.48
C GLN A 309 4.09 -13.37 -23.75
N MET A 310 4.82 -12.37 -23.31
CA MET A 310 4.55 -10.97 -23.63
C MET A 310 5.56 -10.50 -24.68
N ASP A 311 5.09 -9.72 -25.65
CA ASP A 311 5.98 -9.07 -26.61
C ASP A 311 7.00 -8.16 -25.86
N PRO A 312 8.32 -8.29 -26.12
CA PRO A 312 9.32 -7.49 -25.43
C PRO A 312 9.14 -5.97 -25.61
N ALA A 313 8.57 -5.50 -26.72
CA ALA A 313 8.31 -4.07 -26.92
C ALA A 313 7.10 -3.62 -26.09
N ALA A 314 6.03 -4.42 -26.03
CA ALA A 314 4.90 -4.19 -25.13
C ALA A 314 5.35 -4.18 -23.65
N ALA A 315 6.15 -5.17 -23.23
CA ALA A 315 6.69 -5.23 -21.88
C ALA A 315 7.56 -4.01 -21.56
N LYS A 316 8.40 -3.58 -22.49
CA LYS A 316 9.16 -2.33 -22.34
C LYS A 316 8.22 -1.12 -22.19
N ALA A 317 7.19 -1.01 -23.01
CA ALA A 317 6.28 0.13 -22.99
C ALA A 317 5.47 0.20 -21.68
N VAL A 318 5.01 -0.94 -21.16
CA VAL A 318 4.34 -1.00 -19.85
C VAL A 318 5.32 -0.62 -18.72
N ASP A 319 6.56 -1.12 -18.76
CA ASP A 319 7.61 -0.70 -17.83
C ASP A 319 7.96 0.79 -17.95
N GLU A 320 7.62 1.47 -19.05
CA GLU A 320 7.84 2.92 -19.22
C GLU A 320 6.66 3.77 -18.70
N LEU A 321 5.50 3.17 -18.41
CA LEU A 321 4.35 3.86 -17.80
C LEU A 321 4.58 4.27 -16.34
N ARG A 322 5.70 3.87 -15.74
CA ARG A 322 6.06 4.15 -14.35
C ARG A 322 5.96 5.63 -14.00
N SER A 323 5.41 5.92 -12.81
CA SER A 323 5.26 7.30 -12.30
C SER A 323 6.57 7.92 -11.87
N ARG A 324 7.59 7.10 -11.61
CA ARG A 324 8.93 7.56 -11.28
C ARG A 324 9.80 7.59 -12.55
N PRO A 325 10.17 8.77 -13.06
CA PRO A 325 11.23 8.87 -14.06
C PRO A 325 12.51 8.22 -13.54
N MET A 326 13.09 7.32 -14.35
CA MET A 326 14.36 6.68 -14.01
C MET A 326 15.45 7.72 -13.73
N GLY A 327 16.19 7.51 -12.64
CA GLY A 327 17.29 8.37 -12.19
C GLY A 327 16.89 9.47 -11.20
N LEU A 328 15.61 9.58 -10.83
CA LEU A 328 15.23 10.44 -9.70
C LEU A 328 15.54 9.78 -8.37
N SER A 329 16.13 10.56 -7.47
CA SER A 329 16.35 10.16 -6.09
C SER A 329 15.05 10.17 -5.28
N SER A 330 14.87 9.20 -4.39
CA SER A 330 13.91 9.20 -3.27
C SER A 330 13.85 10.54 -2.53
N TYR A 331 14.97 11.25 -2.37
CA TYR A 331 14.99 12.59 -1.78
C TYR A 331 14.25 13.64 -2.63
N GLN A 332 14.46 13.65 -3.95
CA GLN A 332 13.75 14.55 -4.85
C GLN A 332 12.25 14.26 -4.85
N ILE A 333 11.85 12.99 -4.91
CA ILE A 333 10.45 12.55 -4.82
C ILE A 333 9.84 13.07 -3.51
N PHE A 334 10.45 12.74 -2.38
CA PHE A 334 10.01 13.21 -1.07
C PHE A 334 9.89 14.75 -0.99
N SER A 335 10.91 15.47 -1.46
CA SER A 335 10.91 16.94 -1.44
C SER A 335 9.78 17.54 -2.28
N SER A 336 9.45 16.91 -3.42
CA SER A 336 8.37 17.35 -4.31
C SER A 336 7.00 17.17 -3.66
N MET A 337 6.80 16.06 -2.95
CA MET A 337 5.56 15.77 -2.21
C MET A 337 5.37 16.69 -1.01
N PHE A 338 6.46 17.07 -0.33
CA PHE A 338 6.38 17.88 0.89
C PHE A 338 6.24 19.39 0.57
N ARG A 339 6.61 19.82 -0.65
CA ARG A 339 6.59 21.22 -1.07
C ARG A 339 5.22 21.89 -0.97
N PRO A 340 4.09 21.27 -1.39
CA PRO A 340 2.75 21.83 -1.22
C PRO A 340 2.39 22.04 0.25
N PHE A 341 2.66 21.03 1.09
CA PHE A 341 2.41 21.11 2.54
C PHE A 341 3.22 22.25 3.19
N VAL A 342 4.53 22.32 2.93
CA VAL A 342 5.37 23.41 3.45
C VAL A 342 4.88 24.77 2.97
N ARG A 343 4.52 24.89 1.68
CA ARG A 343 3.97 26.13 1.13
C ARG A 343 2.67 26.52 1.82
N GLN A 344 1.80 25.56 2.13
CA GLN A 344 0.53 25.79 2.82
C GLN A 344 0.76 26.20 4.28
N VAL A 345 1.64 25.49 5.00
CA VAL A 345 2.05 25.87 6.37
C VAL A 345 2.64 27.28 6.38
N LEU A 346 3.60 27.59 5.51
CA LEU A 346 4.20 28.92 5.42
C LEU A 346 3.17 30.00 5.10
N LYS A 347 2.24 29.76 4.18
CA LYS A 347 1.15 30.70 3.86
C LYS A 347 0.27 30.96 5.08
N PHE A 348 -0.17 29.92 5.78
CA PHE A 348 -1.02 30.08 6.97
C PHE A 348 -0.26 30.68 8.15
N SER A 349 1.01 30.32 8.35
CA SER A 349 1.87 30.94 9.37
C SER A 349 2.12 32.41 9.06
N ALA A 350 2.36 32.78 7.80
CA ALA A 350 2.49 34.17 7.38
C ALA A 350 1.18 34.94 7.57
N LEU A 351 0.04 34.35 7.19
CA LEU A 351 -1.28 34.96 7.42
C LEU A 351 -1.57 35.14 8.91
N ALA A 352 -1.26 34.14 9.74
CA ALA A 352 -1.40 34.23 11.19
C ALA A 352 -0.48 35.32 11.76
N LEU A 353 0.78 35.38 11.32
CA LEU A 353 1.73 36.41 11.75
C LEU A 353 1.26 37.81 11.32
N LEU A 354 0.86 37.99 10.06
CA LEU A 354 0.31 39.26 9.56
C LEU A 354 -0.97 39.64 10.29
N SER A 355 -1.80 38.67 10.64
CA SER A 355 -2.98 38.90 11.46
C SER A 355 -2.56 39.40 12.83
N VAL A 356 -1.63 38.73 13.53
CA VAL A 356 -1.12 39.15 14.84
C VAL A 356 -0.47 40.55 14.78
N LEU A 357 0.30 40.86 13.73
CA LEU A 357 0.91 42.17 13.55
C LEU A 357 -0.13 43.27 13.25
N GLY A 358 -1.07 43.00 12.35
CA GLY A 358 -2.20 43.89 12.08
C GLY A 358 -3.06 44.10 13.33
N TRP A 359 -3.19 43.08 14.16
CA TRP A 359 -3.82 43.11 15.47
C TRP A 359 -3.11 44.03 16.45
N ILE A 360 -1.79 43.91 16.58
CA ILE A 360 -0.97 44.79 17.43
C ILE A 360 -1.08 46.24 16.95
N LEU A 361 -1.06 46.48 15.63
CA LEU A 361 -1.18 47.81 15.05
C LEU A 361 -2.56 48.43 15.30
N LEU A 362 -3.63 47.67 15.05
CA LEU A 362 -5.00 48.10 15.31
C LEU A 362 -5.19 48.41 16.80
N PHE A 363 -4.71 47.53 17.68
CA PHE A 363 -4.75 47.73 19.13
C PHE A 363 -4.03 49.02 19.54
N SER A 364 -2.79 49.20 19.09
CA SER A 364 -1.99 50.40 19.39
C SER A 364 -2.68 51.69 18.90
N THR A 365 -3.29 51.63 17.72
CA THR A 365 -4.02 52.77 17.13
C THR A 365 -5.30 53.08 17.90
N VAL A 366 -6.07 52.07 18.31
CA VAL A 366 -7.34 52.31 18.98
C VAL A 366 -7.16 52.71 20.46
N VAL A 367 -6.13 52.19 21.14
CA VAL A 367 -5.78 52.62 22.50
C VAL A 367 -5.36 54.09 22.53
N THR A 368 -4.66 54.57 21.50
CA THR A 368 -4.25 55.98 21.40
C THR A 368 -5.38 56.92 21.02
N LEU A 369 -6.39 56.44 20.28
CA LEU A 369 -7.54 57.25 19.83
C LEU A 369 -8.74 57.26 20.81
N LEU A 370 -8.85 56.27 21.70
CA LEU A 370 -9.93 56.21 22.69
C LEU A 370 -9.61 57.05 23.94
N PRO A 371 -10.52 57.94 24.40
CA PRO A 371 -10.43 58.61 25.70
C PRO A 371 -10.26 57.61 26.85
N ASP A 372 -9.72 58.05 28.00
CA ASP A 372 -9.37 57.23 29.19
C ASP A 372 -10.54 56.49 29.89
N SER A 373 -11.66 56.24 29.19
CA SER A 373 -12.70 55.36 29.69
C SER A 373 -12.20 53.90 29.68
N ILE A 374 -11.99 53.37 30.88
CA ILE A 374 -11.63 51.97 31.13
C ILE A 374 -12.66 51.03 30.48
N VAL A 375 -13.95 51.41 30.52
CA VAL A 375 -15.07 50.62 29.98
C VAL A 375 -15.01 50.53 28.45
N GLY A 376 -14.67 51.61 27.74
CA GLY A 376 -14.55 51.60 26.28
C GLY A 376 -13.39 50.73 25.78
N ARG A 377 -12.24 50.80 26.46
CA ARG A 377 -11.08 49.94 26.17
C ARG A 377 -11.40 48.47 26.43
N ALA A 378 -12.05 48.15 27.56
CA ALA A 378 -12.44 46.78 27.91
C ALA A 378 -13.50 46.18 26.97
N SER A 379 -14.52 46.95 26.60
CA SER A 379 -15.58 46.49 25.69
C SER A 379 -15.05 46.19 24.30
N LEU A 380 -14.14 47.03 23.80
CA LEU A 380 -13.47 46.79 22.54
C LEU A 380 -12.56 45.55 22.62
N MET A 381 -11.80 45.36 23.71
CA MET A 381 -11.02 44.13 23.92
C MET A 381 -11.90 42.88 23.90
N GLY A 382 -13.11 42.94 24.45
CA GLY A 382 -14.08 41.84 24.40
C GLY A 382 -14.49 41.51 22.96
N VAL A 383 -14.93 42.51 22.18
CA VAL A 383 -15.31 42.32 20.76
C VAL A 383 -14.14 41.78 19.95
N LEU A 384 -12.96 42.33 20.19
CA LEU A 384 -11.73 41.97 19.51
C LEU A 384 -11.29 40.52 19.82
N ALA A 385 -11.37 40.10 21.08
CA ALA A 385 -11.09 38.71 21.48
C ALA A 385 -12.08 37.74 20.81
N VAL A 386 -13.38 38.09 20.76
CA VAL A 386 -14.40 37.27 20.09
C VAL A 386 -14.09 37.13 18.59
N LEU A 387 -13.78 38.22 17.89
CA LEU A 387 -13.43 38.18 16.46
C LEU A 387 -12.17 37.34 16.20
N THR A 388 -11.17 37.39 17.10
CA THR A 388 -9.97 36.55 17.01
C THR A 388 -10.31 35.07 17.15
N VAL A 389 -11.12 34.70 18.14
CA VAL A 389 -11.55 33.32 18.37
C VAL A 389 -12.37 32.80 17.18
N VAL A 390 -13.29 33.62 16.65
CA VAL A 390 -14.09 33.27 15.46
C VAL A 390 -13.20 33.12 14.22
N GLY A 391 -12.22 34.01 14.02
CA GLY A 391 -11.28 33.94 12.90
C GLY A 391 -10.38 32.70 12.96
N ILE A 392 -9.84 32.37 14.13
CA ILE A 392 -9.08 31.14 14.37
C ILE A 392 -9.96 29.92 14.10
N PHE A 393 -11.19 29.90 14.62
CA PHE A 393 -12.14 28.82 14.38
C PHE A 393 -12.44 28.62 12.89
N PHE A 394 -12.66 29.70 12.14
CA PHE A 394 -12.88 29.65 10.69
C PHE A 394 -11.64 29.16 9.92
N ALA A 395 -10.44 29.60 10.32
CA ALA A 395 -9.19 29.12 9.72
C ALA A 395 -8.96 27.62 9.99
N LEU A 396 -9.13 27.18 11.24
CA LEU A 396 -8.99 25.77 11.63
C LEU A 396 -10.01 24.88 10.93
N THR A 397 -11.25 25.33 10.78
CA THR A 397 -12.30 24.58 10.05
C THR A 397 -12.02 24.52 8.55
N LYS A 398 -11.54 25.60 7.91
CA LYS A 398 -11.14 25.58 6.49
C LYS A 398 -9.91 24.70 6.24
N ILE A 399 -8.92 24.73 7.12
CA ILE A 399 -7.76 23.82 7.07
C ILE A 399 -8.22 22.37 7.26
N GLY A 400 -9.09 22.11 8.23
CA GLY A 400 -9.67 20.80 8.47
C GLY A 400 -10.41 20.26 7.25
N LYS A 401 -11.34 21.05 6.69
CA LYS A 401 -12.08 20.70 5.47
C LYS A 401 -11.17 20.43 4.27
N SER A 402 -10.13 21.25 4.05
CA SER A 402 -9.16 21.05 2.97
C SER A 402 -8.39 19.73 3.08
N ILE A 403 -8.24 19.19 4.29
CA ILE A 403 -7.62 17.88 4.54
C ILE A 403 -8.64 16.76 4.37
N ASP A 404 -9.90 16.99 4.78
CA ASP A 404 -11.01 16.01 4.69
C ASP A 404 -11.51 15.78 3.26
N THR A 405 -11.48 16.80 2.40
CA THR A 405 -11.83 16.67 0.96
C THR A 405 -10.63 16.29 0.09
N TYR A 406 -9.48 15.95 0.67
CA TYR A 406 -8.32 15.50 -0.09
C TYR A 406 -8.57 14.08 -0.62
N THR A 407 -9.04 13.99 -1.85
CA THR A 407 -8.98 12.76 -2.64
C THR A 407 -7.55 12.50 -3.04
N ASP A 408 -7.07 11.28 -2.83
CA ASP A 408 -5.70 10.90 -3.16
C ASP A 408 -5.42 11.19 -4.65
N PRO A 409 -4.54 12.16 -4.99
CA PRO A 409 -4.28 12.56 -6.37
C PRO A 409 -3.57 11.46 -7.18
N LEU A 410 -3.24 10.33 -6.54
CA LEU A 410 -2.60 9.17 -7.14
C LEU A 410 -3.60 8.22 -7.83
N VAL A 411 -4.85 8.14 -7.35
CA VAL A 411 -5.90 7.27 -7.94
C VAL A 411 -6.23 7.64 -9.40
N PRO A 412 -6.36 8.95 -9.78
CA PRO A 412 -6.64 9.32 -11.16
C PRO A 412 -5.54 8.92 -12.16
N ASP A 413 -4.26 8.93 -11.74
CA ASP A 413 -3.14 8.57 -12.62
C ASP A 413 -3.08 7.05 -12.85
N THR A 414 -3.37 6.24 -11.81
CA THR A 414 -3.39 4.78 -11.92
C THR A 414 -4.41 4.29 -12.93
N ARG A 415 -5.64 4.83 -12.96
CA ARG A 415 -6.67 4.46 -13.96
C ARG A 415 -6.22 4.76 -15.39
N VAL A 416 -5.59 5.92 -15.60
CA VAL A 416 -5.10 6.33 -16.93
C VAL A 416 -3.98 5.40 -17.41
N LYS A 417 -3.05 5.06 -16.52
CA LYS A 417 -1.94 4.15 -16.82
C LYS A 417 -2.41 2.70 -17.02
N ALA A 418 -3.38 2.25 -16.23
CA ALA A 418 -4.04 0.96 -16.45
C ALA A 418 -4.70 0.86 -17.84
N ARG A 419 -5.35 1.95 -18.29
CA ARG A 419 -5.94 2.04 -19.62
C ARG A 419 -4.91 1.95 -20.72
N GLU A 420 -3.78 2.61 -20.55
CA GLU A 420 -2.69 2.53 -21.51
C GLU A 420 -2.02 1.15 -21.50
N ALA A 421 -1.83 0.54 -20.32
CA ALA A 421 -1.36 -0.84 -20.21
C ALA A 421 -2.30 -1.82 -20.93
N ALA A 422 -3.62 -1.64 -20.83
CA ALA A 422 -4.61 -2.42 -21.59
C ALA A 422 -4.37 -2.33 -23.10
N ARG A 423 -4.09 -1.14 -23.62
CA ARG A 423 -3.80 -0.91 -25.06
C ARG A 423 -2.48 -1.53 -25.49
N LEU A 424 -1.43 -1.36 -24.69
CA LEU A 424 -0.09 -1.88 -24.98
C LEU A 424 -0.04 -3.41 -24.94
N THR A 425 -0.80 -4.02 -24.03
CA THR A 425 -0.90 -5.48 -23.89
C THR A 425 -1.93 -6.10 -24.83
N GLY A 426 -2.90 -5.31 -25.29
CA GLY A 426 -4.07 -5.80 -26.02
C GLY A 426 -5.04 -6.61 -25.14
N ALA A 427 -4.92 -6.51 -23.81
CA ALA A 427 -5.78 -7.22 -22.88
C ALA A 427 -7.12 -6.46 -22.68
N PRO A 428 -8.28 -7.11 -22.91
CA PRO A 428 -9.58 -6.49 -22.67
C PRO A 428 -9.89 -6.34 -21.18
N ILE A 429 -9.25 -7.11 -20.29
CA ILE A 429 -9.43 -6.99 -18.84
C ILE A 429 -8.08 -6.70 -18.18
N VAL A 430 -8.02 -5.62 -17.40
CA VAL A 430 -6.85 -5.22 -16.61
C VAL A 430 -7.21 -5.23 -15.12
N VAL A 431 -6.40 -5.90 -14.30
CA VAL A 431 -6.63 -5.97 -12.84
C VAL A 431 -5.44 -5.43 -12.05
N MET A 432 -5.71 -4.63 -11.00
CA MET A 432 -4.74 -4.07 -10.05
C MET A 432 -5.22 -4.17 -8.60
N GLY A 433 -4.36 -3.86 -7.62
CA GLY A 433 -4.70 -3.92 -6.18
C GLY A 433 -4.24 -2.71 -5.36
N HIS A 434 -3.02 -2.23 -5.61
CA HIS A 434 -2.22 -1.28 -4.81
C HIS A 434 -2.91 -0.06 -4.16
N THR A 435 -4.04 0.41 -4.68
CA THR A 435 -4.73 1.59 -4.10
C THR A 435 -5.59 1.23 -2.88
N HIS A 436 -5.82 -0.06 -2.63
CA HIS A 436 -6.78 -0.61 -1.66
C HIS A 436 -8.24 -0.16 -1.90
N ILE A 437 -8.54 0.54 -3.00
CA ILE A 437 -9.88 1.02 -3.31
C ILE A 437 -10.51 0.04 -4.30
N ALA A 438 -11.51 -0.71 -3.83
CA ALA A 438 -12.29 -1.61 -4.67
C ALA A 438 -13.06 -0.82 -5.74
N GLU A 439 -12.79 -1.12 -7.01
CA GLU A 439 -13.31 -0.35 -8.14
C GLU A 439 -13.48 -1.20 -9.40
N ILE A 440 -14.51 -0.93 -10.20
CA ILE A 440 -14.69 -1.50 -11.53
C ILE A 440 -15.08 -0.40 -12.52
N VAL A 441 -14.39 -0.34 -13.65
CA VAL A 441 -14.64 0.64 -14.71
C VAL A 441 -14.69 -0.05 -16.06
N HIS A 442 -15.78 0.17 -16.78
CA HIS A 442 -15.91 -0.23 -18.17
C HIS A 442 -15.60 0.97 -19.07
N TRP A 443 -14.54 0.88 -19.86
CA TRP A 443 -14.17 1.95 -20.79
C TRP A 443 -14.94 1.84 -22.12
N PRO A 444 -15.22 2.97 -22.81
CA PRO A 444 -15.97 2.97 -24.06
C PRO A 444 -15.36 2.13 -25.20
N GLU A 445 -14.05 1.94 -25.20
CA GLU A 445 -13.36 1.04 -26.15
C GLU A 445 -13.56 -0.46 -25.89
N GLY A 446 -14.29 -0.83 -24.83
CA GLY A 446 -14.66 -2.21 -24.52
C GLY A 446 -13.74 -2.92 -23.53
N SER A 447 -12.66 -2.29 -23.10
CA SER A 447 -11.81 -2.83 -22.03
C SER A 447 -12.37 -2.52 -20.63
N THR A 448 -12.12 -3.42 -19.68
CA THR A 448 -12.56 -3.32 -18.29
C THR A 448 -11.35 -3.24 -17.37
N TYR A 449 -11.35 -2.25 -16.48
CA TYR A 449 -10.41 -2.15 -15.38
C TYR A 449 -11.09 -2.57 -14.09
N VAL A 450 -10.37 -3.35 -13.29
CA VAL A 450 -10.81 -3.72 -11.95
C VAL A 450 -9.67 -3.49 -10.97
N ASN A 451 -9.95 -2.81 -9.87
CA ASN A 451 -9.10 -2.80 -8.70
C ASN A 451 -9.70 -3.76 -7.65
N SER A 452 -8.94 -4.79 -7.25
CA SER A 452 -9.39 -5.80 -6.28
C SER A 452 -9.65 -5.24 -4.89
N GLY A 453 -9.16 -4.04 -4.55
CA GLY A 453 -9.29 -3.47 -3.22
C GLY A 453 -8.37 -4.17 -2.21
N THR A 454 -8.87 -4.45 -1.02
CA THR A 454 -8.06 -5.00 0.07
C THR A 454 -8.88 -5.87 1.03
N TRP A 455 -8.19 -6.67 1.85
CA TRP A 455 -8.78 -7.41 2.95
C TRP A 455 -8.47 -6.81 4.33
N VAL A 456 -7.65 -5.76 4.38
CA VAL A 456 -7.36 -5.05 5.63
C VAL A 456 -8.28 -3.84 5.82
N PRO A 457 -8.54 -3.40 7.06
CA PRO A 457 -9.35 -2.21 7.31
C PRO A 457 -8.66 -0.93 6.80
N VAL A 458 -9.28 -0.27 5.83
CA VAL A 458 -8.86 1.04 5.32
C VAL A 458 -9.88 2.09 5.72
N PRO A 459 -9.46 3.23 6.32
CA PRO A 459 -10.38 4.29 6.69
C PRO A 459 -10.97 4.91 5.43
N GLY A 460 -12.30 4.97 5.37
CA GLY A 460 -13.00 5.57 4.25
C GLY A 460 -14.51 5.64 4.45
N PRO A 461 -15.26 6.16 3.45
CA PRO A 461 -16.72 6.23 3.48
C PRO A 461 -17.38 4.88 3.80
N TRP A 462 -16.72 3.78 3.43
CA TRP A 462 -17.08 2.40 3.75
C TRP A 462 -17.37 2.15 5.24
N ASP A 463 -16.49 2.60 6.14
CA ASP A 463 -16.68 2.41 7.59
C ASP A 463 -17.90 3.16 8.13
N GLN A 464 -18.32 4.23 7.43
CA GLN A 464 -19.50 5.01 7.77
C GLN A 464 -20.78 4.43 7.17
N LEU A 465 -20.72 3.95 5.91
CA LEU A 465 -21.87 3.41 5.17
C LEU A 465 -22.24 1.99 5.61
N GLN A 466 -21.24 1.14 5.89
CA GLN A 466 -21.44 -0.19 6.44
C GLN A 466 -20.47 -0.44 7.61
N PRO A 467 -20.80 0.09 8.80
CA PRO A 467 -20.01 -0.16 9.99
C PRO A 467 -19.87 -1.67 10.21
N ARG A 468 -18.63 -2.18 10.24
CA ARG A 468 -18.25 -3.60 10.42
C ARG A 468 -18.29 -4.48 9.17
N ALA A 469 -18.68 -3.99 8.00
CA ALA A 469 -18.49 -4.75 6.76
C ALA A 469 -17.03 -4.63 6.31
N ARG A 470 -16.24 -5.67 6.57
CA ARG A 470 -14.87 -5.76 6.05
C ARG A 470 -14.91 -5.96 4.54
N GLN A 471 -13.94 -5.39 3.84
CA GLN A 471 -13.97 -5.29 2.39
C GLN A 471 -13.88 -6.66 1.71
N PHE A 472 -12.98 -7.56 2.16
CA PHE A 472 -12.80 -8.94 1.64
C PHE A 472 -13.07 -9.07 0.14
N THR A 473 -12.60 -8.09 -0.62
CA THR A 473 -12.96 -7.94 -2.02
C THR A 473 -12.06 -8.84 -2.87
N PHE A 474 -12.63 -9.33 -3.96
CA PHE A 474 -11.91 -10.14 -4.92
C PHE A 474 -12.51 -9.95 -6.31
N VAL A 475 -11.68 -10.11 -7.33
CA VAL A 475 -12.12 -10.11 -8.73
C VAL A 475 -12.39 -11.55 -9.14
N ASP A 476 -13.53 -11.77 -9.75
CA ASP A 476 -13.94 -13.03 -10.35
C ASP A 476 -13.94 -12.87 -11.87
N ILE A 477 -13.07 -13.62 -12.55
CA ILE A 477 -12.96 -13.57 -14.00
C ILE A 477 -13.38 -14.92 -14.54
N SER A 478 -14.63 -14.98 -14.94
CA SER A 478 -15.28 -16.16 -15.52
C SER A 478 -15.81 -15.81 -16.90
N ASP A 479 -15.67 -16.74 -17.85
CA ASP A 479 -16.29 -16.60 -19.18
C ASP A 479 -15.94 -15.29 -19.91
N ASP A 480 -14.70 -14.80 -19.73
CA ASP A 480 -14.16 -13.54 -20.27
C ASP A 480 -14.85 -12.27 -19.76
N THR A 481 -15.54 -12.36 -18.62
CA THR A 481 -16.13 -11.23 -17.90
C THR A 481 -15.47 -11.07 -16.54
N ALA A 482 -15.21 -9.83 -16.12
CA ALA A 482 -14.66 -9.53 -14.81
C ALA A 482 -15.75 -8.93 -13.92
N GLU A 483 -15.99 -9.57 -12.78
CA GLU A 483 -16.89 -9.10 -11.74
C GLU A 483 -16.09 -8.79 -10.47
N LEU A 484 -16.46 -7.72 -9.78
CA LEU A 484 -15.90 -7.38 -8.47
C LEU A 484 -16.88 -7.79 -7.39
N SER A 485 -16.44 -8.68 -6.51
CA SER A 485 -17.26 -9.27 -5.44
C SER A 485 -16.61 -9.03 -4.08
N ARG A 486 -17.42 -9.17 -3.03
CA ARG A 486 -16.97 -9.22 -1.64
C ARG A 486 -17.30 -10.59 -1.06
N TRP A 487 -16.36 -11.22 -0.38
CA TRP A 487 -16.64 -12.42 0.39
C TRP A 487 -17.40 -12.06 1.68
N ASP A 488 -18.56 -12.68 1.90
CA ASP A 488 -19.28 -12.59 3.16
C ASP A 488 -19.19 -13.92 3.90
N THR A 489 -18.41 -13.93 4.98
CA THR A 489 -18.19 -15.16 5.77
C THR A 489 -19.45 -15.62 6.50
N GLN A 490 -20.34 -14.71 6.91
CA GLN A 490 -21.57 -15.08 7.62
C GLN A 490 -22.57 -15.75 6.68
N LEU A 491 -22.66 -15.26 5.45
CA LEU A 491 -23.50 -15.83 4.40
C LEU A 491 -22.81 -16.98 3.65
N ASN A 492 -21.50 -17.17 3.86
CA ASN A 492 -20.63 -18.13 3.17
C ASN A 492 -20.79 -18.08 1.65
N ARG A 493 -20.85 -16.87 1.09
CA ARG A 493 -21.00 -16.63 -0.35
C ARG A 493 -20.44 -15.26 -0.75
N PRO A 494 -20.14 -15.06 -2.04
CA PRO A 494 -19.91 -13.73 -2.60
C PRO A 494 -21.17 -12.86 -2.51
N VAL A 495 -20.97 -11.58 -2.27
CA VAL A 495 -22.00 -10.53 -2.31
C VAL A 495 -21.46 -9.29 -3.04
N PRO A 496 -22.32 -8.43 -3.59
CA PRO A 496 -21.86 -7.19 -4.22
C PRO A 496 -21.16 -6.26 -3.21
N PRO A 497 -20.03 -5.64 -3.59
CA PRO A 497 -19.39 -4.58 -2.81
C PRO A 497 -20.16 -3.25 -2.95
N VAL A 498 -20.05 -2.37 -1.95
CA VAL A 498 -20.69 -1.02 -1.95
C VAL A 498 -19.82 0.01 -2.65
N ILE A 499 -19.84 0.04 -3.98
CA ILE A 499 -19.07 1.01 -4.77
C ILE A 499 -19.95 2.22 -5.08
N LEU A 500 -19.49 3.42 -4.73
CA LEU A 500 -20.17 4.66 -5.09
C LEU A 500 -19.88 5.01 -6.56
N SER A 501 -20.88 5.52 -7.26
CA SER A 501 -20.70 6.06 -8.61
C SER A 501 -19.74 7.26 -8.59
N ASP A 502 -18.94 7.42 -9.65
CA ASP A 502 -18.04 8.57 -9.85
C ASP A 502 -18.77 9.92 -10.07
N GLU A 503 -20.09 9.98 -9.86
CA GLU A 503 -20.88 11.21 -9.95
C GLU A 503 -20.45 12.20 -8.87
N GLY A 504 -19.78 13.28 -9.28
CA GLY A 504 -19.48 14.39 -8.40
C GLY A 504 -20.77 15.14 -7.99
N PRO A 505 -20.79 15.80 -6.82
CA PRO A 505 -21.94 16.58 -6.40
C PRO A 505 -22.28 17.63 -7.46
N ALA A 506 -23.56 17.76 -7.80
CA ALA A 506 -24.03 18.73 -8.78
C ALA A 506 -23.65 20.14 -8.33
N THR A 507 -23.59 21.09 -9.27
CA THR A 507 -23.23 22.49 -8.95
C THR A 507 -24.12 23.05 -7.83
N MET A 508 -25.40 22.69 -7.81
CA MET A 508 -26.34 23.11 -6.77
C MET A 508 -26.06 22.47 -5.40
N ASP A 509 -25.61 21.21 -5.37
CA ASP A 509 -25.23 20.52 -4.13
C ASP A 509 -23.99 21.14 -3.51
N ARG A 510 -23.02 21.56 -4.34
CA ARG A 510 -21.81 22.29 -3.89
C ARG A 510 -22.18 23.66 -3.32
N VAL A 511 -23.11 24.36 -3.96
CA VAL A 511 -23.62 25.67 -3.52
C VAL A 511 -24.35 25.55 -2.18
N MET A 512 -25.22 24.56 -2.01
CA MET A 512 -25.94 24.31 -0.75
C MET A 512 -25.02 23.79 0.37
N GLY A 513 -23.95 23.08 0.03
CA GLY A 513 -22.93 22.56 0.95
C GLY A 513 -21.91 23.60 1.46
N GLY A 514 -21.93 24.83 0.94
CA GLY A 514 -21.06 25.93 1.38
C GLY A 514 -19.70 26.00 0.68
N ASP A 515 -19.52 25.33 -0.46
CA ASP A 515 -18.31 25.41 -1.29
C ASP A 515 -18.42 26.55 -2.32
N PHE A 516 -18.70 27.76 -1.84
CA PHE A 516 -18.88 28.96 -2.67
C PHE A 516 -17.60 29.51 -3.32
N PHE A 517 -16.42 28.97 -3.01
CA PHE A 517 -15.12 29.57 -3.37
C PHE A 517 -14.03 28.54 -3.73
N ASN A 518 -14.35 27.54 -4.54
CA ASN A 518 -13.33 26.76 -5.26
C ASN A 518 -13.21 27.22 -6.70
#